data_AF-R0HWA2-F1
#
_entry.id   AF-R0HWA2-F1
#
_cell.length_a   1.000
_cell.length_b   1.000
_cell.length_c   1.000
_cell.angle_alpha   90.00
_cell.angle_beta   90.00
_cell.angle_gamma   90.00
#
_symmetry.space_group_name_H-M   'P 1'
#
loop_
_entity.id
_entity.type
_entity.pdbx_description
1 polymer ?
#
loop_
_entity_poly.entity_id
_entity_poly.type
_entity_poly.pdbx_seq_one_letter_code
_entity_poly.pdbx_strand_id
1 'polypeptide(L)'
;NISDIYFIGGFGTVAWVDVKEYEALQPDKIAVDGGEQTLKELNAIFSKPLRELLSTESEVDDAALISIDSKGIDVRVRQGAQVNNIA
;
A
#
# COMPACT_ATOMS: atom_id res chain seq x y z
N ASN A 1 17.52 15.36 -20.01
CA ASN A 1 16.20 15.94 -20.28
C ASN A 1 15.21 14.82 -20.39
N ILE A 2 14.17 14.81 -19.56
CA ILE A 2 13.07 13.87 -19.68
C ILE A 2 12.16 14.38 -20.81
N SER A 3 11.77 13.51 -21.75
CA SER A 3 10.86 13.92 -22.84
C SER A 3 9.40 13.74 -22.43
N ASP A 4 9.09 12.60 -21.81
CA ASP A 4 7.75 12.19 -21.41
C ASP A 4 7.85 11.23 -20.22
N ILE A 5 6.79 11.14 -19.42
CA ILE A 5 6.70 10.21 -18.29
C ILE A 5 5.40 9.43 -18.42
N TYR A 6 5.54 8.10 -18.49
CA TYR A 6 4.42 7.16 -18.46
C TYR A 6 4.44 6.40 -17.14
N PHE A 7 3.51 6.73 -16.25
CA PHE A 7 3.36 6.11 -14.95
C PHE A 7 2.57 4.80 -15.08
N ILE A 8 3.10 3.74 -14.47
CA ILE A 8 2.44 2.44 -14.30
C ILE A 8 2.42 2.14 -12.80
N GLY A 9 1.23 2.14 -12.22
CA GLY A 9 1.00 1.82 -10.81
C GLY A 9 0.51 0.38 -10.60
N GLY A 10 -0.32 0.19 -9.58
CA GLY A 10 -1.02 -1.07 -9.32
C GLY A 10 -2.00 -1.46 -10.44
N PHE A 11 -2.82 -2.48 -10.18
CA PHE A 11 -3.68 -3.09 -11.21
C PHE A 11 -4.58 -2.06 -11.92
N GLY A 12 -4.32 -1.84 -13.22
CA GLY A 12 -5.11 -0.96 -14.08
C GLY A 12 -4.79 0.54 -13.97
N THR A 13 -3.86 0.95 -13.10
CA THR A 13 -3.52 2.37 -12.93
C THR A 13 -2.38 2.76 -13.86
N VAL A 14 -2.69 3.51 -14.92
CA VAL A 14 -1.70 4.08 -15.84
C VAL A 14 -2.03 5.53 -16.17
N ALA A 15 -1.01 6.36 -16.31
CA ALA A 15 -1.18 7.78 -16.65
C ALA A 15 0.05 8.37 -17.34
N TRP A 16 -0.17 9.32 -18.25
CA TRP A 16 0.88 10.25 -18.66
C TRP A 16 1.03 11.33 -17.59
N VAL A 17 2.27 11.66 -17.22
CA VAL A 17 2.60 12.67 -16.22
C VAL A 17 3.28 13.85 -16.90
N ASP A 18 2.88 15.07 -16.54
CA ASP A 18 3.53 16.29 -17.04
C ASP A 18 4.97 16.37 -16.54
N VAL A 19 5.90 16.60 -17.47
CA VAL A 19 7.34 16.62 -17.16
C VAL A 19 7.69 17.76 -16.21
N LYS A 20 7.09 18.95 -16.38
CA LYS A 20 7.41 20.11 -15.54
C LYS A 20 6.87 19.93 -14.12
N GLU A 21 5.68 19.35 -14.00
CA GLU A 21 5.12 18.99 -12.70
C GLU A 21 6.00 17.97 -11.98
N TYR A 22 6.41 16.90 -12.66
CA TYR A 22 7.29 15.88 -12.08
C TYR A 22 8.63 16.46 -11.61
N GLU A 23 9.28 17.28 -12.43
CA GLU A 23 10.58 17.90 -12.10
C GLU A 23 10.49 18.89 -10.93
N ALA A 24 9.32 19.48 -10.68
CA ALA A 24 9.09 20.43 -9.58
C ALA A 24 8.81 19.75 -8.23
N LEU A 25 8.54 18.44 -8.22
CA LEU A 25 8.20 17.67 -7.03
C LEU A 25 9.43 17.03 -6.38
N GLN A 26 9.28 16.66 -5.11
CA GLN A 26 10.26 15.86 -4.39
C GLN A 26 9.61 14.57 -3.89
N PRO A 27 10.36 13.45 -3.84
CA PRO A 27 9.88 12.22 -3.24
C PRO A 27 9.45 12.43 -1.78
N ASP A 28 8.42 11.71 -1.35
CA ASP A 28 8.03 11.69 0.05
C ASP A 28 9.14 11.04 0.89
N LYS A 29 9.58 11.74 1.95
CA LYS A 29 10.71 11.30 2.78
C LYS A 29 10.43 10.00 3.51
N ILE A 30 9.20 9.79 3.98
CA ILE A 30 8.82 8.56 4.69
C ILE A 30 8.77 7.39 3.72
N ALA A 31 8.30 7.62 2.49
CA ALA A 31 8.25 6.59 1.48
C ALA A 31 9.65 6.15 0.98
N VAL A 32 10.62 7.07 0.92
CA VAL A 32 11.99 6.76 0.45
C VAL A 32 12.94 6.29 1.55
N ASP A 33 12.80 6.79 2.78
CA ASP A 33 13.74 6.49 3.87
C ASP A 33 13.28 5.28 4.67
N GLY A 34 13.87 4.11 4.38
CA GLY A 34 13.70 2.92 5.21
C GLY A 34 12.31 2.27 5.14
N GLY A 35 11.48 2.65 4.16
CA GLY A 35 10.09 2.21 4.03
C GLY A 35 9.88 0.70 4.14
N GLU A 36 10.74 -0.13 3.53
CA GLU A 36 10.62 -1.59 3.63
C GLU A 36 10.85 -2.11 5.07
N GLN A 37 11.90 -1.64 5.73
CA GLN A 37 12.20 -2.05 7.11
C GLN A 37 11.14 -1.50 8.08
N THR A 38 10.73 -0.25 7.91
CA THR A 38 9.65 0.35 8.68
C THR A 38 8.34 -0.41 8.50
N LEU A 39 7.94 -0.73 7.27
CA LEU A 39 6.74 -1.53 7.00
C LEU A 39 6.82 -2.92 7.63
N LYS A 40 8.00 -3.56 7.62
CA LYS A 40 8.19 -4.87 8.25
C LYS A 40 8.01 -4.79 9.76
N GLU A 41 8.60 -3.79 10.42
CA GLU A 41 8.46 -3.58 11.86
C GLU A 41 7.03 -3.22 12.24
N LEU A 42 6.38 -2.33 11.48
CA LEU A 42 4.98 -1.96 11.68
C LEU A 42 4.05 -3.17 11.54
N ASN A 43 4.22 -4.01 10.52
CA ASN A 43 3.42 -5.23 10.37
C ASN A 43 3.67 -6.22 11.51
N ALA A 44 4.91 -6.38 11.97
CA ALA A 44 5.22 -7.26 13.10
C ALA A 44 4.50 -6.83 14.40
N ILE A 45 4.28 -5.54 14.59
CA ILE A 45 3.64 -4.98 15.78
C ILE A 45 2.12 -4.88 15.61
N PHE A 46 1.63 -4.46 14.44
CA PHE A 46 0.26 -3.97 14.27
C PHE A 46 -0.65 -4.85 13.42
N SER A 47 -0.16 -5.85 12.66
CA SER A 47 -1.04 -6.65 11.80
C SER A 47 -2.17 -7.35 12.58
N LYS A 48 -1.88 -7.90 13.78
CA LYS A 48 -2.91 -8.52 14.62
C LYS A 48 -3.91 -7.50 15.19
N PRO A 49 -3.49 -6.43 15.88
CA PRO A 49 -4.40 -5.37 16.32
C PRO A 49 -5.24 -4.76 15.19
N LEU A 50 -4.65 -4.58 14.02
CA LEU A 50 -5.32 -4.02 12.84
C LEU A 50 -6.41 -4.96 12.32
N ARG A 51 -6.12 -6.26 12.23
CA ARG A 51 -7.12 -7.28 11.88
C ARG A 51 -8.27 -7.28 12.89
N GLU A 52 -7.96 -7.27 14.18
CA GLU A 52 -8.97 -7.27 15.27
C GLU A 52 -9.85 -6.02 15.22
N LEU A 53 -9.26 -4.85 14.96
CA LEU A 53 -10.00 -3.60 14.78
C LEU A 53 -10.92 -3.66 13.57
N LEU A 54 -10.43 -4.09 12.41
CA LEU A 54 -11.24 -4.18 11.19
C LEU A 54 -12.32 -5.26 11.28
N SER A 55 -12.11 -6.26 12.15
CA SER A 55 -13.07 -7.34 12.39
C SER A 55 -14.32 -6.89 13.14
N THR A 56 -14.37 -5.66 13.68
CA THR A 56 -15.58 -5.13 14.33
C THR A 56 -16.69 -4.83 13.34
N GLU A 57 -16.34 -4.58 12.07
CA GLU A 57 -17.27 -4.20 11.01
C GLU A 57 -17.61 -5.38 10.09
N SER A 58 -16.69 -6.32 9.87
CA SER A 58 -16.88 -7.48 9.00
C SER A 58 -15.85 -8.58 9.26
N GLU A 59 -16.07 -9.81 8.79
CA GLU A 59 -15.08 -10.89 8.93
C GLU A 59 -13.79 -10.57 8.14
N VAL A 60 -12.64 -10.54 8.81
CA VAL A 60 -11.33 -10.26 8.17
C VAL A 60 -10.36 -11.40 8.48
N ASP A 61 -9.85 -12.04 7.43
CA ASP A 61 -8.86 -13.12 7.53
C ASP A 61 -7.49 -12.57 7.94
N ASP A 62 -7.09 -11.45 7.33
CA ASP A 62 -5.77 -10.86 7.47
C ASP A 62 -5.76 -9.37 7.13
N ALA A 63 -4.86 -8.62 7.76
CA ALA A 63 -4.63 -7.20 7.51
C ALA A 63 -3.13 -6.88 7.58
N ALA A 64 -2.60 -6.23 6.55
CA ALA A 64 -1.20 -5.84 6.48
C ALA A 64 -1.06 -4.43 5.92
N LEU A 65 -0.16 -3.64 6.51
CA LEU A 65 0.29 -2.38 5.93
C LEU A 65 1.13 -2.68 4.68
N ILE A 66 0.82 -2.03 3.57
CA ILE A 66 1.50 -2.25 2.28
C ILE A 66 2.25 -1.01 1.77
N SER A 67 1.94 0.16 2.31
CA SER A 67 2.64 1.41 2.02
C SER A 67 2.53 2.35 3.22
N ILE A 68 3.43 3.33 3.29
CA ILE A 68 3.38 4.44 4.23
C ILE A 68 4.04 5.67 3.59
N ASP A 69 3.44 6.83 3.78
CA ASP A 69 3.98 8.13 3.39
C ASP A 69 3.60 9.20 4.43
N SER A 70 3.87 10.48 4.15
CA SER A 70 3.46 11.58 5.04
C SER A 70 1.96 11.84 5.11
N LYS A 71 1.15 11.19 4.26
CA LYS A 71 -0.30 11.34 4.19
C LYS A 71 -1.05 10.20 4.87
N GLY A 72 -0.43 9.04 5.02
CA GLY A 72 -1.00 7.95 5.79
C GLY A 72 -0.40 6.60 5.46
N ILE A 73 -1.25 5.57 5.55
CA ILE A 73 -0.91 4.18 5.29
C ILE A 73 -1.95 3.56 4.37
N ASP A 74 -1.51 2.69 3.46
CA ASP A 74 -2.42 1.77 2.78
C ASP A 74 -2.41 0.43 3.51
N VAL A 75 -3.60 -0.13 3.73
CA VAL A 75 -3.79 -1.43 4.37
C VAL A 75 -4.43 -2.39 3.37
N ARG A 76 -3.78 -3.52 3.14
CA ARG A 76 -4.39 -4.65 2.43
C ARG A 76 -5.16 -5.50 3.41
N VAL A 77 -6.46 -5.61 3.19
CA VAL A 77 -7.38 -6.46 3.94
C VAL A 77 -7.74 -7.67 3.10
N ARG A 78 -7.69 -8.87 3.68
CA ARG A 78 -8.18 -10.11 3.05
C ARG A 78 -9.42 -10.59 3.79
N GLN A 79 -10.45 -10.94 3.02
CA GLN A 79 -11.71 -11.45 3.53
C GLN A 79 -12.21 -12.59 2.63
N GLY A 80 -12.71 -13.65 3.25
CA GLY A 80 -13.48 -14.69 2.58
C GLY A 80 -12.67 -15.48 1.55
N ALA A 81 -11.46 -15.93 1.90
CA ALA A 81 -10.79 -16.95 1.11
C ALA A 81 -11.65 -18.24 1.08
N GLN A 82 -12.59 -18.32 0.13
CA GLN A 82 -13.40 -19.52 -0.08
C GLN A 82 -12.46 -20.67 -0.46
N VAL A 83 -12.32 -21.61 0.46
CA VAL A 83 -11.75 -22.91 0.15
C VAL A 83 -12.76 -23.62 -0.73
N ASN A 84 -12.50 -23.71 -2.04
CA ASN A 84 -13.21 -24.66 -2.89
C ASN A 84 -12.88 -26.07 -2.39
N ASN A 85 -13.69 -26.62 -1.50
CA ASN A 85 -13.65 -28.04 -1.16
C ASN A 85 -14.05 -28.81 -2.42
N ILE A 86 -13.06 -29.35 -3.13
CA ILE A 86 -13.31 -30.34 -4.16
C ILE A 86 -13.62 -31.65 -3.42
N ALA A 87 -14.91 -31.99 -3.36
CA ALA A 87 -15.40 -33.28 -2.85
C ALA A 87 -15.06 -34.43 -3.81
#